data_AF-A0A2A6Q0A4-F1
#
_entry.id   AF-A0A2A6Q0A4-F1
#
_cell.length_a   1.000
_cell.length_b   1.000
_cell.length_c   1.000
_cell.angle_alpha   90.00
_cell.angle_beta   90.00
_cell.angle_gamma   90.00
#
_symmetry.space_group_name_H-M   'P 1'
#
loop_
_entity.id
_entity.type
_entity.pdbx_description
1 polymer ?
#
loop_
_entity_poly.entity_id
_entity_poly.type
_entity_poly.pdbx_seq_one_letter_code
_entity_poly.pdbx_strand_id
1 'polypeptide(L)'
;MIINIRDYHSKDGYHEETHNYDDTHFNNKIIVPYAVTADFQKVIYAYHGEHRGFNKSFNLIPYDTEVSQIRQRMCVSELSILAKKHHVTTPSVNIVSQGVKRFLTRKNMETNGEIKKIIHKKIGHYFYTNGSFGYGRISRGNKDSFSAAKIWDDIIYLLDYGFLEQQLAIHDAVGRKIIEPTDIETKKYNCLTSVREAWFDDREQRGRIESSPFRKKNVTPTNEMGILQEKVKGIESLTQYHNRGIDMFVRDLNRKRNPSADLYYDDLDTHNLVFGAGISGTTGTLLQAAYAFGGIVNGELLKQYTLAIIIYLIGGGMHSYHEVLSIAKKVGLYYSPGSFHWLPLSFKLNNEYGKWKEKYYDIVKMGTTHWRFNQGVPPSHLNKNLRS
;
A
#
# COMPACT_ATOMS: atom_id res chain seq x y z
N MET A 1 -25.35 0.46 -10.21
CA MET A 1 -24.22 1.41 -10.34
C MET A 1 -24.68 2.68 -11.03
N ILE A 2 -24.33 3.84 -10.48
CA ILE A 2 -24.55 5.14 -11.14
C ILE A 2 -23.25 5.54 -11.84
N ILE A 3 -23.34 5.89 -13.12
CA ILE A 3 -22.22 6.36 -13.93
C ILE A 3 -22.54 7.72 -14.49
N ASN A 4 -21.57 8.63 -14.53
CA ASN A 4 -21.71 9.92 -15.20
C ASN A 4 -21.24 9.77 -16.66
N ILE A 5 -22.15 9.94 -17.62
CA ILE A 5 -21.84 9.87 -19.05
C ILE A 5 -21.78 11.27 -19.62
N ARG A 6 -20.74 11.56 -20.41
CA ARG A 6 -20.54 12.84 -21.08
C ARG A 6 -21.76 13.22 -21.93
N ASP A 7 -22.23 14.45 -21.74
CA ASP A 7 -23.32 15.05 -22.51
C ASP A 7 -23.10 16.56 -22.68
N TYR A 8 -22.90 16.98 -23.93
CA TYR A 8 -22.67 18.39 -24.27
C TYR A 8 -23.93 19.26 -24.21
N HIS A 9 -25.12 18.65 -24.13
CA HIS A 9 -26.39 19.37 -24.02
C HIS A 9 -26.80 19.61 -22.57
N SER A 10 -26.28 18.82 -21.64
CA SER A 10 -26.45 19.05 -20.20
C SER A 10 -25.71 20.31 -19.74
N LYS A 11 -26.22 20.91 -18.66
CA LYS A 11 -25.60 22.09 -18.03
C LYS A 11 -24.19 21.81 -17.51
N ASP A 12 -23.98 20.61 -16.97
CA ASP A 12 -22.75 20.23 -16.28
C ASP A 12 -21.75 19.49 -17.19
N GLY A 13 -22.13 19.21 -18.44
CA GLY A 13 -21.32 18.46 -19.41
C GLY A 13 -21.43 16.93 -19.28
N TYR A 14 -22.32 16.43 -18.42
CA TYR A 14 -22.64 15.01 -18.23
C TYR A 14 -24.04 14.81 -17.65
N HIS A 15 -24.60 13.62 -17.81
CA HIS A 15 -25.80 13.14 -17.10
C HIS A 15 -25.52 11.83 -16.36
N GLU A 16 -26.35 11.52 -15.37
CA GLU A 16 -26.25 10.27 -14.60
C GLU A 16 -27.06 9.17 -15.29
N GLU A 17 -26.45 8.00 -15.48
CA GLU A 17 -27.10 6.79 -15.95
C GLU A 17 -27.00 5.68 -14.89
N THR A 18 -28.10 4.96 -14.68
CA THR A 18 -28.13 3.80 -13.79
C THR A 18 -27.96 2.53 -14.60
N HIS A 19 -26.96 1.73 -14.24
CA HIS A 19 -26.62 0.48 -14.92
C HIS A 19 -26.59 -0.71 -13.94
N ASN A 20 -26.91 -1.89 -14.48
CA ASN A 20 -26.70 -3.16 -13.79
C ASN A 20 -25.20 -3.48 -13.75
N TYR A 21 -24.75 -4.05 -12.63
CA TYR A 21 -23.34 -4.07 -12.24
C TYR A 21 -22.47 -5.10 -12.98
N ASP A 22 -23.08 -6.06 -13.66
CA ASP A 22 -22.37 -7.22 -14.23
C ASP A 22 -21.82 -7.01 -15.64
N ASP A 23 -22.12 -5.87 -16.28
CA ASP A 23 -21.71 -5.65 -17.65
C ASP A 23 -20.49 -4.72 -17.73
N THR A 24 -19.34 -5.30 -18.14
CA THR A 24 -18.26 -4.51 -18.77
C THR A 24 -18.66 -3.96 -20.14
N HIS A 25 -19.81 -4.40 -20.65
CA HIS A 25 -20.42 -4.02 -21.92
C HIS A 25 -21.74 -3.30 -21.65
N PHE A 26 -21.69 -1.98 -21.47
CA PHE A 26 -22.90 -1.18 -21.33
C PHE A 26 -23.66 -1.17 -22.66
N ASN A 27 -24.68 -2.03 -22.82
CA ASN A 27 -25.44 -2.15 -24.07
C ASN A 27 -24.56 -2.33 -25.32
N ASN A 28 -23.56 -3.23 -25.29
CA ASN A 28 -22.55 -3.42 -26.34
C ASN A 28 -21.63 -2.21 -26.62
N LYS A 29 -21.62 -1.18 -25.77
CA LYS A 29 -20.73 -0.03 -25.89
C LYS A 29 -19.64 -0.06 -24.82
N ILE A 30 -18.42 0.18 -25.26
CA ILE A 30 -17.26 0.34 -24.38
C ILE A 30 -17.25 1.79 -23.90
N ILE A 31 -17.05 2.02 -22.61
CA ILE A 31 -16.85 3.36 -22.04
C ILE A 31 -15.40 3.52 -21.56
N VAL A 32 -14.91 4.74 -21.62
CA VAL A 32 -13.58 5.12 -21.11
C VAL A 32 -13.68 6.35 -20.21
N PRO A 33 -12.86 6.46 -19.15
CA PRO A 33 -12.79 7.69 -18.36
C PRO A 33 -12.42 8.85 -19.28
N TYR A 34 -13.17 9.94 -19.22
CA TYR A 34 -13.01 11.11 -20.10
C TYR A 34 -12.59 12.34 -19.29
N ALA A 35 -13.23 12.57 -18.16
CA ALA A 35 -12.96 13.70 -17.29
C ALA A 35 -13.23 13.35 -15.82
N VAL A 36 -12.86 14.27 -14.93
CA VAL A 36 -13.27 14.27 -13.53
C VAL A 36 -13.81 15.64 -13.14
N THR A 37 -14.62 15.68 -12.09
CA THR A 37 -14.97 16.95 -11.42
C THR A 37 -13.73 17.58 -10.79
N ALA A 38 -13.77 18.89 -10.54
CA ALA A 38 -12.65 19.64 -9.96
C ALA A 38 -12.14 19.10 -8.60
N ASP A 39 -12.99 18.39 -7.86
CA ASP A 39 -12.66 17.72 -6.59
C ASP A 39 -12.20 16.26 -6.75
N PHE A 40 -12.04 15.79 -7.98
CA PHE A 40 -11.67 14.42 -8.37
C PHE A 40 -12.63 13.33 -7.88
N GLN A 41 -13.81 13.67 -7.33
CA GLN A 41 -14.72 12.68 -6.75
C GLN A 41 -15.52 11.92 -7.80
N LYS A 42 -16.05 12.62 -8.81
CA LYS A 42 -16.82 12.02 -9.89
C LYS A 42 -15.96 11.84 -11.13
N VAL A 43 -16.05 10.65 -11.72
CA VAL A 43 -15.48 10.34 -13.03
C VAL A 43 -16.60 10.43 -14.05
N ILE A 44 -16.35 11.19 -15.11
CA ILE A 44 -17.20 11.32 -16.29
C ILE A 44 -16.61 10.42 -17.36
N TYR A 45 -17.44 9.56 -17.94
CA TYR A 45 -17.06 8.61 -18.96
C TYR A 45 -17.59 9.05 -20.33
N ALA A 46 -16.90 8.66 -21.39
CA ALA A 46 -17.37 8.79 -22.76
C ALA A 46 -17.44 7.41 -23.41
N TYR A 47 -18.32 7.25 -24.40
CA TYR A 47 -18.32 6.04 -25.22
C TYR A 47 -17.06 6.01 -26.10
N HIS A 48 -16.38 4.87 -26.11
CA HIS A 48 -15.20 4.64 -26.91
C HIS A 48 -15.51 4.82 -28.41
N GLY A 49 -14.62 5.51 -29.13
CA GLY A 49 -14.81 5.84 -30.55
C GLY A 49 -15.57 7.13 -30.80
N GLU A 50 -16.11 7.80 -29.78
CA GLU A 50 -16.68 9.13 -29.97
C GLU A 50 -15.59 10.19 -30.12
N HIS A 51 -15.34 10.62 -31.36
CA HIS A 51 -14.35 11.66 -31.71
C HIS A 51 -14.84 13.09 -31.42
N ARG A 52 -15.34 13.33 -30.21
CA ARG A 52 -15.66 14.68 -29.73
C ARG A 52 -14.56 15.08 -28.75
N GLY A 53 -13.79 16.11 -29.08
CA GLY A 53 -12.65 16.58 -28.28
C GLY A 53 -13.05 17.07 -26.88
N PHE A 54 -12.06 17.40 -26.05
CA PHE A 54 -12.33 17.87 -24.69
C PHE A 54 -12.97 19.27 -24.69
N ASN A 55 -14.12 19.42 -24.04
CA ASN A 55 -14.76 20.73 -23.88
C ASN A 55 -14.39 21.38 -22.54
N LYS A 56 -13.62 22.46 -22.64
CA LYS A 56 -13.15 23.27 -21.51
C LYS A 56 -14.23 24.21 -20.93
N SER A 57 -15.41 24.33 -21.56
CA SER A 57 -16.49 25.18 -21.04
C SER A 57 -17.16 24.59 -19.79
N PHE A 58 -17.02 23.29 -19.57
CA PHE A 58 -17.46 22.62 -18.35
C PHE A 58 -16.32 22.69 -17.33
N ASN A 59 -16.63 22.90 -16.05
CA ASN A 59 -15.65 22.94 -14.95
C ASN A 59 -15.14 21.52 -14.60
N LEU A 60 -14.63 20.83 -15.61
CA LEU A 60 -14.15 19.46 -15.59
C LEU A 60 -12.66 19.43 -15.91
N ILE A 61 -11.95 18.45 -15.36
CA ILE A 61 -10.53 18.23 -15.60
C ILE A 61 -10.39 17.01 -16.52
N PRO A 62 -9.60 17.07 -17.61
CA PRO A 62 -9.34 15.92 -18.48
C PRO A 62 -8.79 14.73 -17.69
N TYR A 63 -9.27 13.52 -17.99
CA TYR A 63 -8.74 12.31 -17.33
C TYR A 63 -7.43 11.89 -17.99
N ASP A 64 -6.30 12.31 -17.46
CA ASP A 64 -4.97 12.00 -17.98
C ASP A 64 -4.13 11.12 -17.04
N THR A 65 -2.83 11.06 -17.29
CA THR A 65 -1.85 10.32 -16.48
C THR A 65 -1.82 10.81 -15.03
N GLU A 66 -1.88 12.13 -14.80
CA GLU A 66 -1.83 12.71 -13.46
C GLU A 66 -3.13 12.44 -12.70
N VAL A 67 -4.27 12.68 -13.34
CA VAL A 67 -5.59 12.38 -12.77
C VAL A 67 -5.73 10.90 -12.41
N SER A 68 -5.27 10.01 -13.28
CA SER A 68 -5.22 8.56 -12.99
C SER A 68 -4.44 8.26 -11.70
N GLN A 69 -3.26 8.88 -11.50
CA GLN A 69 -2.49 8.68 -10.28
C GLN A 69 -3.19 9.27 -9.04
N ILE A 70 -3.82 10.45 -9.16
CA ILE A 70 -4.61 11.06 -8.08
C ILE A 70 -5.74 10.11 -7.67
N ARG A 71 -6.51 9.61 -8.64
CA ARG A 71 -7.61 8.66 -8.43
C ARG A 71 -7.12 7.35 -7.81
N GLN A 72 -5.96 6.84 -8.23
CA GLN A 72 -5.33 5.68 -7.60
C GLN A 72 -4.98 5.95 -6.13
N ARG A 73 -4.36 7.10 -5.80
CA ARG A 73 -4.03 7.48 -4.41
C ARG A 73 -5.28 7.54 -3.54
N MET A 74 -6.36 8.12 -4.04
CA MET A 74 -7.66 8.17 -3.36
C MET A 74 -8.22 6.76 -3.13
N CYS A 75 -8.27 5.95 -4.18
CA CYS A 75 -8.77 4.58 -4.14
C CYS A 75 -8.08 3.74 -3.06
N VAL A 76 -6.74 3.70 -3.06
CA VAL A 76 -5.97 2.84 -2.14
C VAL A 76 -5.89 3.40 -0.71
N SER A 77 -5.95 4.72 -0.54
CA SER A 77 -6.04 5.34 0.78
C SER A 77 -7.40 5.01 1.41
N GLU A 78 -8.49 5.14 0.66
CA GLU A 78 -9.84 4.79 1.15
C GLU A 78 -10.00 3.29 1.44
N LEU A 79 -9.37 2.43 0.62
CA LEU A 79 -9.31 0.99 0.89
C LEU A 79 -8.71 0.69 2.27
N SER A 80 -7.61 1.36 2.64
CA SER A 80 -6.96 1.16 3.93
C SER A 80 -7.86 1.53 5.11
N ILE A 81 -8.67 2.58 4.96
CA ILE A 81 -9.62 3.06 5.99
C ILE A 81 -10.74 2.04 6.17
N LEU A 82 -11.38 1.66 5.07
CA LEU A 82 -12.50 0.71 5.06
C LEU A 82 -12.07 -0.63 5.65
N ALA A 83 -10.92 -1.14 5.23
CA ALA A 83 -10.38 -2.40 5.74
C ALA A 83 -10.08 -2.35 7.25
N LYS A 84 -9.56 -1.22 7.76
CA LYS A 84 -9.29 -1.03 9.19
C LYS A 84 -10.58 -1.02 10.02
N LYS A 85 -11.63 -0.31 9.56
CA LYS A 85 -12.92 -0.19 10.26
C LYS A 85 -13.64 -1.53 10.47
N HIS A 86 -13.48 -2.46 9.52
CA HIS A 86 -14.22 -3.71 9.52
C HIS A 86 -13.49 -4.88 10.16
N HIS A 87 -12.32 -4.65 10.76
CA HIS A 87 -11.53 -5.68 11.46
C HIS A 87 -11.28 -6.95 10.61
N VAL A 88 -11.28 -6.80 9.28
CA VAL A 88 -11.23 -7.91 8.31
C VAL A 88 -9.92 -8.69 8.42
N THR A 89 -8.87 -7.99 8.87
CA THR A 89 -7.52 -8.52 8.94
C THR A 89 -7.19 -9.16 10.29
N THR A 90 -8.03 -8.93 11.31
CA THR A 90 -7.82 -9.37 12.70
C THR A 90 -7.51 -10.87 12.82
N PRO A 91 -8.19 -11.80 12.12
CA PRO A 91 -7.88 -13.23 12.23
C PRO A 91 -6.43 -13.53 11.86
N SER A 92 -5.98 -13.04 10.71
CA SER A 92 -4.60 -13.26 10.24
C SER A 92 -3.55 -12.56 11.12
N VAL A 93 -3.83 -11.34 11.59
CA VAL A 93 -2.91 -10.58 12.46
C VAL A 93 -2.76 -11.29 13.79
N ASN A 94 -3.87 -11.70 14.42
CA ASN A 94 -3.85 -12.43 15.70
C ASN A 94 -3.06 -13.74 15.61
N ILE A 95 -3.22 -14.51 14.53
CA ILE A 95 -2.46 -15.75 14.33
C ILE A 95 -0.95 -15.47 14.36
N VAL A 96 -0.50 -14.44 13.63
CA VAL A 96 0.91 -14.07 13.59
C VAL A 96 1.37 -13.50 14.92
N SER A 97 0.58 -12.63 15.56
CA SER A 97 0.92 -12.04 16.86
C SER A 97 1.07 -13.09 17.96
N GLN A 98 0.16 -14.08 18.00
CA GLN A 98 0.28 -15.21 18.92
C GLN A 98 1.50 -16.07 18.61
N GLY A 99 1.83 -16.27 17.33
CA GLY A 99 3.06 -16.93 16.91
C GLY A 99 4.32 -16.23 17.41
N VAL A 100 4.40 -14.92 17.21
CA VAL A 100 5.50 -14.08 17.69
C VAL A 100 5.59 -14.12 19.21
N LYS A 101 4.46 -14.00 19.91
CA LYS A 101 4.40 -14.06 21.38
C LYS A 101 4.90 -15.42 21.90
N ARG A 102 4.49 -16.54 21.30
CA ARG A 102 4.99 -17.88 21.66
C ARG A 102 6.50 -17.99 21.47
N PHE A 103 7.01 -17.54 20.32
CA PHE A 103 8.44 -17.51 20.03
C PHE A 103 9.21 -16.73 21.08
N LEU A 104 8.80 -15.49 21.36
CA LEU A 104 9.46 -14.64 22.35
C LEU A 104 9.40 -15.28 23.75
N THR A 105 8.23 -15.76 24.19
CA THR A 105 8.06 -16.37 25.52
C THR A 105 8.96 -17.60 25.70
N ARG A 106 9.05 -18.45 24.67
CA ARG A 106 9.96 -19.60 24.65
C ARG A 106 11.42 -19.14 24.76
N LYS A 107 11.85 -18.16 23.96
CA LYS A 107 13.19 -17.57 24.05
C LYS A 107 13.48 -17.03 25.44
N ASN A 108 12.51 -16.39 26.08
CA ASN A 108 12.68 -15.86 27.44
C ASN A 108 12.95 -16.96 28.46
N MET A 109 12.32 -18.12 28.32
CA MET A 109 12.60 -19.30 29.15
C MET A 109 13.99 -19.88 28.84
N GLU A 110 14.29 -20.10 27.55
CA GLU A 110 15.57 -20.67 27.10
C GLU A 110 16.78 -19.82 27.52
N THR A 111 16.64 -18.49 27.53
CA THR A 111 17.73 -17.56 27.88
C THR A 111 17.69 -17.11 29.35
N ASN A 112 16.83 -17.69 30.19
CA ASN A 112 16.61 -17.25 31.58
C ASN A 112 16.42 -15.72 31.72
N GLY A 113 15.63 -15.11 30.84
CA GLY A 113 15.33 -13.68 30.84
C GLY A 113 16.28 -12.77 30.04
N GLU A 114 17.44 -13.25 29.58
CA GLU A 114 18.41 -12.40 28.86
C GLU A 114 17.89 -11.84 27.53
N ILE A 115 16.92 -12.51 26.88
CA ILE A 115 16.26 -12.01 25.67
C ILE A 115 15.69 -10.60 25.84
N LYS A 116 15.27 -10.21 27.06
CA LYS A 116 14.73 -8.87 27.33
C LYS A 116 15.77 -7.78 27.04
N LYS A 117 17.03 -8.02 27.44
CA LYS A 117 18.16 -7.12 27.15
C LYS A 117 18.48 -7.09 25.66
N ILE A 118 18.39 -8.23 24.98
CA ILE A 118 18.59 -8.32 23.53
C ILE A 118 17.53 -7.51 22.79
N ILE A 119 16.26 -7.62 23.18
CA ILE A 119 15.15 -6.85 22.61
C ILE A 119 15.34 -5.36 22.82
N HIS A 120 15.65 -4.93 24.05
CA HIS A 120 15.95 -3.54 24.36
C HIS A 120 17.06 -2.99 23.46
N LYS A 121 18.16 -3.73 23.32
CA LYS A 121 19.32 -3.33 22.52
C LYS A 121 19.03 -3.32 21.02
N LYS A 122 18.49 -4.42 20.47
CA LYS A 122 18.37 -4.64 19.03
C LYS A 122 17.16 -3.95 18.40
N ILE A 123 16.02 -3.91 19.09
CA ILE A 123 14.76 -3.44 18.50
C ILE A 123 14.03 -2.36 19.29
N GLY A 124 14.40 -2.08 20.54
CA GLY A 124 13.72 -1.07 21.37
C GLY A 124 13.64 0.31 20.71
N HIS A 125 14.64 0.72 19.94
CA HIS A 125 14.67 2.03 19.26
C HIS A 125 13.64 2.18 18.13
N TYR A 126 13.12 1.08 17.57
CA TYR A 126 12.05 1.14 16.58
C TYR A 126 10.70 1.52 17.20
N PHE A 127 10.53 1.22 18.50
CA PHE A 127 9.27 1.46 19.23
C PHE A 127 9.33 2.68 20.15
N TYR A 128 10.51 3.00 20.69
CA TYR A 128 10.80 4.15 21.54
C TYR A 128 11.77 5.06 20.80
N THR A 129 11.19 6.05 20.12
CA THR A 129 11.81 6.67 18.96
C THR A 129 12.65 7.91 19.25
N ASN A 130 12.86 8.25 20.53
CA ASN A 130 13.63 9.42 20.97
C ASN A 130 13.23 10.71 20.22
N GLY A 131 11.94 11.04 20.25
CA GLY A 131 11.35 12.20 19.60
C GLY A 131 10.92 11.97 18.15
N SER A 132 11.42 10.93 17.47
CA SER A 132 11.15 10.68 16.04
C SER A 132 9.72 10.21 15.77
N PHE A 133 9.25 10.43 14.54
CA PHE A 133 7.85 10.25 14.12
C PHE A 133 7.66 9.00 13.25
N GLY A 134 8.11 7.82 13.72
CA GLY A 134 7.81 6.54 13.08
C GLY A 134 6.35 6.10 13.31
N TYR A 135 5.71 5.49 12.30
CA TYR A 135 4.36 4.94 12.42
C TYR A 135 4.38 3.51 13.00
N GLY A 136 3.46 3.21 13.93
CA GLY A 136 3.47 1.96 14.69
C GLY A 136 4.37 1.99 15.93
N ARG A 137 4.83 3.18 16.35
CA ARG A 137 5.62 3.34 17.59
C ARG A 137 4.79 3.08 18.84
N ILE A 138 5.48 2.79 19.94
CA ILE A 138 4.90 2.70 21.28
C ILE A 138 5.02 4.05 21.99
N SER A 139 6.20 4.67 21.91
CA SER A 139 6.49 5.93 22.61
C SER A 139 7.46 6.81 21.82
N ARG A 140 7.38 8.12 22.03
CA ARG A 140 8.40 9.08 21.59
C ARG A 140 9.52 9.26 22.60
N GLY A 141 9.47 8.61 23.76
CA GLY A 141 10.57 8.62 24.71
C GLY A 141 11.82 7.93 24.16
N ASN A 142 12.97 8.21 24.75
CA ASN A 142 14.20 7.46 24.47
C ASN A 142 14.08 6.05 25.10
N LYS A 143 14.40 4.99 24.35
CA LYS A 143 14.40 3.61 24.86
C LYS A 143 15.26 3.46 26.13
N ASP A 144 16.33 4.24 26.26
CA ASP A 144 17.26 4.16 27.39
C ASP A 144 16.69 4.77 28.68
N SER A 145 15.57 5.48 28.57
CA SER A 145 14.76 5.92 29.71
C SER A 145 13.83 4.83 30.25
N PHE A 146 13.79 3.65 29.62
CA PHE A 146 12.92 2.53 30.01
C PHE A 146 13.75 1.27 30.28
N SER A 147 13.36 0.51 31.30
CA SER A 147 14.00 -0.76 31.60
C SER A 147 13.72 -1.81 30.51
N ALA A 148 14.64 -2.76 30.36
CA ALA A 148 14.44 -3.89 29.45
C ALA A 148 13.17 -4.70 29.77
N ALA A 149 12.82 -4.81 31.06
CA ALA A 149 11.58 -5.45 31.50
C ALA A 149 10.34 -4.69 31.02
N LYS A 150 10.32 -3.36 31.14
CA LYS A 150 9.20 -2.56 30.67
C LYS A 150 9.00 -2.65 29.16
N ILE A 151 10.07 -2.55 28.37
CA ILE A 151 9.97 -2.68 26.90
C ILE A 151 9.46 -4.07 26.52
N TRP A 152 9.93 -5.11 27.21
CA TRP A 152 9.43 -6.46 27.02
C TRP A 152 7.93 -6.58 27.32
N ASP A 153 7.49 -6.10 28.48
CA ASP A 153 6.09 -6.18 28.90
C ASP A 153 5.18 -5.42 27.93
N ASP A 154 5.60 -4.23 27.49
CA ASP A 154 4.87 -3.43 26.51
C ASP A 154 4.78 -4.19 25.15
N ILE A 155 5.84 -4.82 24.66
CA ILE A 155 5.82 -5.62 23.42
C ILE A 155 4.87 -6.82 23.54
N ILE A 156 4.96 -7.58 24.63
CA ILE A 156 4.11 -8.77 24.85
C ILE A 156 2.64 -8.36 24.95
N TYR A 157 2.33 -7.29 25.68
CA TYR A 157 0.99 -6.76 25.80
C TYR A 157 0.42 -6.31 24.45
N LEU A 158 1.20 -5.59 23.65
CA LEU A 158 0.74 -5.05 22.37
C LEU A 158 0.55 -6.11 21.28
N LEU A 159 1.17 -7.29 21.40
CA LEU A 159 0.85 -8.41 20.52
C LEU A 159 -0.62 -8.87 20.69
N ASP A 160 -1.20 -8.75 21.88
CA ASP A 160 -2.60 -9.11 22.12
C ASP A 160 -3.56 -7.91 21.94
N TYR A 161 -3.15 -6.73 22.40
CA TYR A 161 -4.05 -5.59 22.60
C TYR A 161 -3.62 -4.31 21.86
N GLY A 162 -2.51 -4.37 21.12
CA GLY A 162 -1.99 -3.22 20.40
C GLY A 162 -2.83 -2.86 19.18
N PHE A 163 -2.64 -1.63 18.70
CA PHE A 163 -3.17 -1.26 17.39
C PHE A 163 -2.47 -2.07 16.28
N LEU A 164 -3.16 -2.25 15.16
CA LEU A 164 -2.65 -3.01 14.00
C LEU A 164 -1.24 -2.53 13.60
N GLU A 165 -1.04 -1.22 13.50
CA GLU A 165 0.28 -0.66 13.15
C GLU A 165 1.39 -1.02 14.13
N GLN A 166 1.08 -1.18 15.42
CA GLN A 166 2.05 -1.58 16.45
C GLN A 166 2.32 -3.08 16.36
N GLN A 167 1.28 -3.91 16.18
CA GLN A 167 1.43 -5.35 16.00
C GLN A 167 2.31 -5.65 14.77
N LEU A 168 2.03 -5.01 13.63
CA LEU A 168 2.80 -5.21 12.40
C LEU A 168 4.23 -4.69 12.55
N ALA A 169 4.46 -3.55 13.21
CA ALA A 169 5.81 -3.09 13.52
C ALA A 169 6.59 -4.09 14.38
N ILE A 170 5.94 -4.74 15.36
CA ILE A 170 6.54 -5.80 16.17
C ILE A 170 6.85 -7.04 15.31
N HIS A 171 5.93 -7.46 14.43
CA HIS A 171 6.15 -8.60 13.54
C HIS A 171 7.38 -8.40 12.65
N ASP A 172 7.52 -7.21 12.04
CA ASP A 172 8.67 -6.84 11.21
C ASP A 172 9.98 -6.89 12.00
N ALA A 173 10.03 -6.18 13.13
CA ALA A 173 11.24 -6.07 13.93
C ALA A 173 11.69 -7.42 14.51
N VAL A 174 10.77 -8.21 15.07
CA VAL A 174 11.09 -9.53 15.64
C VAL A 174 11.59 -10.48 14.56
N GLY A 175 10.85 -10.59 13.45
CA GLY A 175 11.22 -11.47 12.36
C GLY A 175 12.61 -11.16 11.79
N ARG A 176 12.92 -9.88 11.57
CA ARG A 176 14.18 -9.47 10.93
C ARG A 176 15.38 -9.43 11.88
N LYS A 177 15.18 -9.14 13.18
CA LYS A 177 16.29 -8.75 14.08
C LYS A 177 16.48 -9.64 15.30
N ILE A 178 15.49 -10.45 15.66
CA ILE A 178 15.52 -11.28 16.86
C ILE A 178 15.72 -12.76 16.53
N ILE A 179 15.16 -13.26 15.43
CA ILE A 179 15.41 -14.64 14.98
C ILE A 179 16.92 -14.89 14.82
N GLU A 180 17.39 -16.01 15.35
CA GLU A 180 18.77 -16.49 15.29
C GLU A 180 18.89 -17.76 14.45
N PRO A 181 20.06 -18.07 13.84
CA PRO A 181 20.22 -19.25 12.98
C PRO A 181 19.81 -20.59 13.59
N THR A 182 19.89 -20.70 14.93
CA THR A 182 19.54 -21.90 15.70
C THR A 182 18.04 -22.04 15.97
N ASP A 183 17.23 -21.04 15.63
CA ASP A 183 15.79 -21.06 15.88
C ASP A 183 15.02 -21.94 14.92
N ILE A 184 13.96 -22.57 15.43
CA ILE A 184 13.04 -23.41 14.67
C ILE A 184 12.36 -22.60 13.54
N GLU A 185 12.08 -21.32 13.81
CA GLU A 185 11.42 -20.39 12.90
C GLU A 185 12.34 -19.96 11.73
N THR A 186 13.66 -20.05 11.89
CA THR A 186 14.64 -19.60 10.89
C THR A 186 14.47 -20.28 9.55
N LYS A 187 14.26 -21.60 9.55
CA LYS A 187 14.05 -22.36 8.31
C LYS A 187 12.84 -21.86 7.53
N LYS A 188 11.75 -21.53 8.24
CA LYS A 188 10.54 -20.99 7.64
C LYS A 188 10.76 -19.55 7.17
N TYR A 189 11.34 -18.70 8.00
CA TYR A 189 11.60 -17.30 7.67
C TYR A 189 12.47 -17.16 6.41
N ASN A 190 13.51 -18.00 6.29
CA ASN A 190 14.44 -17.99 5.17
C ASN A 190 13.93 -18.71 3.93
N CYS A 191 12.78 -19.41 3.95
CA CYS A 191 12.31 -20.08 2.74
C CYS A 191 11.78 -19.12 1.67
N LEU A 192 11.43 -17.89 2.05
CA LEU A 192 10.92 -16.84 1.17
C LEU A 192 12.00 -15.79 0.86
N THR A 193 13.25 -16.16 0.60
CA THR A 193 14.35 -15.18 0.36
C THR A 193 14.08 -14.22 -0.79
N SER A 194 13.25 -14.60 -1.77
CA SER A 194 12.91 -13.79 -2.95
C SER A 194 12.11 -12.51 -2.62
N VAL A 195 11.47 -12.45 -1.45
CA VAL A 195 10.62 -11.31 -1.04
C VAL A 195 11.41 -10.14 -0.46
N ARG A 196 12.67 -10.40 -0.08
CA ARG A 196 13.62 -9.37 0.36
C ARG A 196 15.04 -9.78 0.01
N GLU A 197 15.41 -9.49 -1.22
CA GLU A 197 16.75 -9.73 -1.73
C GLU A 197 17.75 -8.71 -1.15
N ALA A 198 19.04 -9.06 -1.14
CA ALA A 198 20.09 -8.23 -0.54
C ALA A 198 20.16 -6.81 -1.13
N TRP A 199 19.81 -6.65 -2.41
CA TRP A 199 19.86 -5.38 -3.12
C TRP A 199 18.84 -4.35 -2.61
N PHE A 200 17.82 -4.74 -1.83
CA PHE A 200 16.86 -3.79 -1.23
C PHE A 200 17.54 -2.79 -0.29
N ASP A 201 18.63 -3.21 0.35
CA ASP A 201 19.40 -2.38 1.26
C ASP A 201 20.53 -1.62 0.53
N ASP A 202 20.73 -1.87 -0.78
CA ASP A 202 21.70 -1.15 -1.64
C ASP A 202 21.07 0.15 -2.17
N ARG A 203 21.68 1.29 -1.80
CA ARG A 203 21.21 2.63 -2.17
C ARG A 203 21.23 2.87 -3.69
N GLU A 204 22.16 2.28 -4.42
CA GLU A 204 22.32 2.49 -5.86
C GLU A 204 21.32 1.67 -6.67
N GLN A 205 20.88 0.52 -6.14
CA GLN A 205 19.97 -0.40 -6.85
C GLN A 205 18.50 -0.21 -6.48
N ARG A 206 18.20 0.21 -5.24
CA ARG A 206 16.82 0.29 -4.71
C ARG A 206 15.91 1.33 -5.39
N GLY A 207 16.45 2.19 -6.25
CA GLY A 207 15.71 3.09 -7.13
C GLY A 207 14.90 4.20 -6.45
N ARG A 208 15.37 4.70 -5.31
CA ARG A 208 14.80 5.86 -4.61
C ARG A 208 15.88 6.79 -4.06
N ILE A 209 15.64 8.09 -4.20
CA ILE A 209 16.43 9.17 -3.60
C ILE A 209 15.56 10.05 -2.71
N GLU A 210 16.19 10.85 -1.86
CA GLU A 210 15.48 11.79 -1.00
C GLU A 210 14.88 12.94 -1.83
N SER A 211 13.61 13.24 -1.55
CA SER A 211 12.91 14.36 -2.16
C SER A 211 13.59 15.69 -1.79
N SER A 212 13.45 16.70 -2.65
CA SER A 212 13.95 18.06 -2.35
C SER A 212 13.35 18.62 -1.05
N PRO A 213 12.03 18.52 -0.81
CA PRO A 213 11.44 18.91 0.47
C PRO A 213 12.06 18.21 1.67
N PHE A 214 12.33 16.90 1.57
CA PHE A 214 12.90 16.15 2.69
C PHE A 214 14.35 16.55 2.98
N ARG A 215 15.19 16.69 1.95
CA ARG A 215 16.57 17.19 2.09
C ARG A 215 16.63 18.57 2.73
N LYS A 216 15.67 19.43 2.42
CA LYS A 216 15.54 20.78 2.98
C LYS A 216 14.86 20.81 4.36
N LYS A 217 14.49 19.65 4.93
CA LYS A 217 13.74 19.52 6.19
C LYS A 217 12.38 20.24 6.19
N ASN A 218 11.76 20.34 5.02
CA ASN A 218 10.45 20.96 4.82
C ASN A 218 9.29 19.96 4.88
N VAL A 219 9.57 18.67 5.08
CA VAL A 219 8.55 17.64 5.30
C VAL A 219 8.20 17.64 6.79
N THR A 220 6.93 17.87 7.10
CA THR A 220 6.41 17.85 8.47
C THR A 220 5.67 16.54 8.73
N PRO A 221 5.77 15.98 9.94
CA PRO A 221 4.95 14.84 10.33
C PRO A 221 3.46 15.19 10.21
N THR A 222 2.67 14.26 9.72
CA THR A 222 1.23 14.40 9.55
C THR A 222 0.47 13.32 10.30
N ASN A 223 -0.79 13.57 10.57
CA ASN A 223 -1.73 12.56 11.06
C ASN A 223 -2.73 12.13 9.97
N GLU A 224 -2.51 12.53 8.72
CA GLU A 224 -3.30 12.07 7.59
C GLU A 224 -3.05 10.58 7.32
N MET A 225 -4.13 9.84 7.09
CA MET A 225 -4.03 8.46 6.62
C MET A 225 -3.83 8.41 5.10
N GLY A 226 -3.03 7.46 4.63
CA GLY A 226 -2.91 7.14 3.22
C GLY A 226 -1.73 7.81 2.52
N ILE A 227 -1.83 7.87 1.19
CA ILE A 227 -0.80 8.39 0.28
C ILE A 227 -1.29 9.59 -0.53
N LEU A 228 -2.28 10.30 0.01
CA LEU A 228 -2.84 11.51 -0.58
C LEU A 228 -1.86 12.67 -0.46
N GLN A 229 -1.81 13.51 -1.49
CA GLN A 229 -1.04 14.75 -1.48
C GLN A 229 -1.78 15.87 -0.76
N GLU A 230 -3.12 15.83 -0.80
CA GLU A 230 -3.99 16.81 -0.17
C GLU A 230 -5.04 16.13 0.71
N LYS A 231 -5.55 16.86 1.71
CA LYS A 231 -6.63 16.38 2.55
C LYS A 231 -7.91 16.21 1.74
N VAL A 232 -8.36 14.97 1.63
CA VAL A 232 -9.68 14.66 1.07
C VAL A 232 -10.70 14.60 2.20
N LYS A 233 -11.84 15.30 2.02
CA LYS A 233 -12.93 15.32 2.99
C LYS A 233 -13.49 13.90 3.20
N GLY A 234 -13.71 13.51 4.45
CA GLY A 234 -14.26 12.19 4.81
C GLY A 234 -13.22 11.11 5.13
N ILE A 235 -11.92 11.45 5.10
CA ILE A 235 -10.85 10.56 5.54
C ILE A 235 -10.49 10.86 6.99
N GLU A 236 -10.62 9.85 7.84
CA GLU A 236 -10.25 9.94 9.26
C GLU A 236 -8.74 10.17 9.41
N SER A 237 -8.38 11.02 10.38
CA SER A 237 -6.98 11.18 10.78
C SER A 237 -6.54 10.03 11.69
N LEU A 238 -5.29 9.63 11.53
CA LEU A 238 -4.60 8.74 12.45
C LEU A 238 -4.37 9.43 13.79
N THR A 239 -4.37 8.64 14.86
CA THR A 239 -4.01 9.16 16.19
C THR A 239 -2.53 9.53 16.28
N GLN A 240 -1.67 8.79 15.56
CA GLN A 240 -0.22 9.03 15.58
C GLN A 240 0.22 9.95 14.43
N TYR A 241 0.74 11.12 14.77
CA TYR A 241 1.57 11.91 13.84
C TYR A 241 2.78 11.09 13.40
N HIS A 242 3.08 11.05 12.11
CA HIS A 242 4.14 10.23 11.53
C HIS A 242 4.72 10.88 10.26
N ASN A 243 5.94 10.48 9.90
CA ASN A 243 6.52 10.82 8.61
C ASN A 243 6.00 9.83 7.55
N ARG A 244 5.67 10.34 6.35
CA ARG A 244 5.25 9.50 5.22
C ARG A 244 6.40 9.31 4.24
N GLY A 245 6.62 8.06 3.83
CA GLY A 245 7.61 7.72 2.81
C GLY A 245 7.36 8.45 1.48
N ILE A 246 6.09 8.66 1.13
CA ILE A 246 5.68 9.38 -0.08
C ILE A 246 6.10 10.86 -0.12
N ASP A 247 6.34 11.48 1.04
CA ASP A 247 6.81 12.87 1.12
C ASP A 247 8.34 12.92 1.15
N MET A 248 8.96 11.83 1.62
CA MET A 248 10.40 11.73 1.87
C MET A 248 11.20 11.32 0.64
N PHE A 249 10.60 10.54 -0.26
CA PHE A 249 11.31 9.87 -1.35
C PHE A 249 10.70 10.19 -2.72
N VAL A 250 11.57 10.21 -3.73
CA VAL A 250 11.19 10.27 -5.14
C VAL A 250 11.97 9.20 -5.92
N ARG A 251 11.46 8.87 -7.10
CA ARG A 251 12.08 7.87 -7.96
C ARG A 251 13.47 8.30 -8.39
N ASP A 252 14.41 7.36 -8.34
CA ASP A 252 15.73 7.54 -8.94
C ASP A 252 15.76 6.98 -10.36
N LEU A 253 15.81 7.87 -11.35
CA LEU A 253 15.90 7.50 -12.76
C LEU A 253 17.31 7.05 -13.18
N ASN A 254 18.33 7.32 -12.35
CA ASN A 254 19.73 7.02 -12.63
C ASN A 254 20.24 5.80 -11.84
N ARG A 255 19.33 5.01 -11.27
CA ARG A 255 19.69 3.83 -10.47
C ARG A 255 20.53 2.84 -11.27
N LYS A 256 21.39 2.10 -10.57
CA LYS A 256 22.08 0.94 -11.13
C LYS A 256 21.05 -0.14 -11.50
N ARG A 257 21.22 -0.72 -12.68
CA ARG A 257 20.33 -1.78 -13.18
C ARG A 257 20.35 -3.00 -12.29
N ASN A 258 19.18 -3.57 -12.06
CA ASN A 258 18.98 -4.83 -11.36
C ASN A 258 17.74 -5.49 -11.98
N PRO A 259 17.83 -6.70 -12.56
CA PRO A 259 16.71 -7.30 -13.30
C PRO A 259 15.41 -7.40 -12.50
N SER A 260 15.48 -7.78 -11.22
CA SER A 260 14.30 -7.87 -10.34
C SER A 260 13.67 -6.50 -10.08
N ALA A 261 14.49 -5.45 -9.93
CA ALA A 261 14.01 -4.09 -9.77
C ALA A 261 13.45 -3.53 -11.08
N ASP A 262 14.13 -3.78 -12.21
CA ASP A 262 13.72 -3.35 -13.56
C ASP A 262 12.28 -3.78 -13.85
N LEU A 263 11.93 -5.06 -13.62
CA LEU A 263 10.56 -5.55 -13.83
C LEU A 263 9.49 -4.74 -13.07
N TYR A 264 9.77 -4.36 -11.82
CA TYR A 264 8.85 -3.55 -11.03
C TYR A 264 8.72 -2.12 -11.57
N TYR A 265 9.82 -1.51 -11.98
CA TYR A 265 9.78 -0.15 -12.52
C TYR A 265 9.13 -0.10 -13.90
N ASP A 266 9.31 -1.15 -14.71
CA ASP A 266 8.63 -1.31 -15.99
C ASP A 266 7.11 -1.47 -15.79
N ASP A 267 6.68 -2.26 -14.80
CA ASP A 267 5.27 -2.36 -14.41
C ASP A 267 4.72 -0.99 -13.99
N LEU A 268 5.48 -0.23 -13.18
CA LEU A 268 5.10 1.11 -12.72
C LEU A 268 4.86 2.06 -13.90
N ASP A 269 5.78 2.11 -14.86
CA ASP A 269 5.69 2.99 -16.03
C ASP A 269 4.60 2.56 -17.00
N THR A 270 4.55 1.26 -17.28
CA THR A 270 3.57 0.71 -18.23
C THR A 270 2.15 0.96 -17.74
N HIS A 271 1.92 0.87 -16.44
CA HIS A 271 0.59 0.96 -15.86
C HIS A 271 0.34 2.31 -15.17
N ASN A 272 1.23 3.29 -15.32
CA ASN A 272 1.12 4.60 -14.65
C ASN A 272 0.77 4.46 -13.15
N LEU A 273 1.49 3.57 -12.47
CA LEU A 273 1.24 3.28 -11.06
C LEU A 273 1.93 4.31 -10.19
N VAL A 274 1.34 4.54 -9.02
CA VAL A 274 1.88 5.47 -8.05
C VAL A 274 3.21 4.96 -7.50
N PHE A 275 4.27 5.76 -7.64
CA PHE A 275 5.49 5.62 -6.86
C PHE A 275 5.31 6.20 -5.46
N GLY A 276 5.75 5.48 -4.42
CA GLY A 276 5.75 5.95 -3.05
C GLY A 276 7.16 6.12 -2.51
N ALA A 277 7.82 5.02 -2.16
CA ALA A 277 9.16 5.00 -1.60
C ALA A 277 10.10 3.98 -2.28
N GLY A 278 9.69 3.30 -3.34
CA GLY A 278 10.40 2.15 -3.92
C GLY A 278 9.97 0.81 -3.30
N ILE A 279 10.45 -0.29 -3.88
CA ILE A 279 9.98 -1.65 -3.56
C ILE A 279 10.01 -1.94 -2.05
N SER A 280 8.90 -2.47 -1.52
CA SER A 280 8.70 -2.59 -0.08
C SER A 280 9.40 -3.81 0.53
N GLY A 281 10.63 -3.62 1.00
CA GLY A 281 11.31 -4.65 1.78
C GLY A 281 10.61 -5.00 3.09
N THR A 282 9.86 -4.05 3.68
CA THR A 282 9.05 -4.28 4.89
C THR A 282 7.85 -5.20 4.61
N THR A 283 7.26 -5.11 3.41
CA THR A 283 6.26 -6.10 2.98
C THR A 283 6.86 -7.51 2.98
N GLY A 284 8.09 -7.66 2.47
CA GLY A 284 8.79 -8.93 2.44
C GLY A 284 9.00 -9.53 3.83
N THR A 285 9.56 -8.75 4.76
CA THR A 285 9.79 -9.20 6.14
C THR A 285 8.52 -9.53 6.89
N LEU A 286 7.43 -8.78 6.65
CA LEU A 286 6.12 -9.07 7.22
C LEU A 286 5.53 -10.38 6.70
N LEU A 287 5.66 -10.67 5.40
CA LEU A 287 5.22 -11.94 4.82
C LEU A 287 6.09 -13.12 5.31
N GLN A 288 7.40 -12.93 5.45
CA GLN A 288 8.28 -13.91 6.10
C GLN A 288 7.85 -14.18 7.55
N ALA A 289 7.53 -13.14 8.32
CA ALA A 289 7.02 -13.28 9.68
C ALA A 289 5.67 -14.02 9.71
N ALA A 290 4.76 -13.73 8.77
CA ALA A 290 3.47 -14.40 8.68
C ALA A 290 3.61 -15.91 8.45
N TYR A 291 4.54 -16.31 7.60
CA TYR A 291 4.83 -17.73 7.36
C TYR A 291 5.57 -18.37 8.54
N ALA A 292 6.60 -17.70 9.07
CA ALA A 292 7.44 -18.25 10.13
C ALA A 292 6.67 -18.45 11.45
N PHE A 293 5.93 -17.44 11.87
CA PHE A 293 5.24 -17.43 13.17
C PHE A 293 3.77 -17.84 13.08
N GLY A 294 3.09 -17.49 11.98
CA GLY A 294 1.68 -17.78 11.78
C GLY A 294 1.39 -19.03 10.94
N GLY A 295 2.38 -19.56 10.21
CA GLY A 295 2.16 -20.66 9.27
C GLY A 295 1.27 -20.27 8.07
N ILE A 296 1.12 -18.97 7.78
CA ILE A 296 0.26 -18.49 6.70
C ILE A 296 0.99 -18.68 5.36
N VAL A 297 0.46 -19.56 4.50
CA VAL A 297 1.09 -19.91 3.21
C VAL A 297 0.33 -19.35 2.03
N ASN A 298 -1.01 -19.47 2.03
CA ASN A 298 -1.86 -19.08 0.90
C ASN A 298 -3.30 -18.84 1.37
N GLY A 299 -4.20 -18.62 0.42
CA GLY A 299 -5.63 -18.53 0.67
C GLY A 299 -6.07 -17.24 1.36
N GLU A 300 -7.19 -17.31 2.07
CA GLU A 300 -7.85 -16.14 2.65
C GLU A 300 -7.00 -15.46 3.73
N LEU A 301 -6.30 -16.22 4.58
CA LEU A 301 -5.44 -15.66 5.62
C LEU A 301 -4.27 -14.87 5.03
N LEU A 302 -3.69 -15.32 3.91
CA LEU A 302 -2.65 -14.55 3.20
C LEU A 302 -3.22 -13.24 2.65
N LYS A 303 -4.43 -13.26 2.11
CA LYS A 303 -5.11 -12.06 1.60
C LYS A 303 -5.42 -11.08 2.72
N GLN A 304 -5.93 -11.57 3.85
CA GLN A 304 -6.20 -10.77 5.05
C GLN A 304 -4.91 -10.16 5.62
N TYR A 305 -3.83 -10.93 5.70
CA TYR A 305 -2.56 -10.42 6.20
C TYR A 305 -1.93 -9.41 5.23
N THR A 306 -2.03 -9.66 3.91
CA THR A 306 -1.61 -8.68 2.90
C THR A 306 -2.42 -7.38 3.01
N LEU A 307 -3.72 -7.47 3.28
CA LEU A 307 -4.55 -6.29 3.54
C LEU A 307 -4.15 -5.58 4.84
N ALA A 308 -3.70 -6.29 5.89
CA ALA A 308 -3.10 -5.65 7.08
C ALA A 308 -1.82 -4.90 6.74
N ILE A 309 -0.96 -5.47 5.89
CA ILE A 309 0.24 -4.78 5.40
C ILE A 309 -0.14 -3.49 4.66
N ILE A 310 -1.21 -3.51 3.87
CA ILE A 310 -1.74 -2.30 3.22
C ILE A 310 -2.22 -1.27 4.23
N ILE A 311 -3.00 -1.67 5.23
CA ILE A 311 -3.46 -0.76 6.29
C ILE A 311 -2.25 -0.12 6.99
N TYR A 312 -1.21 -0.90 7.28
CA TYR A 312 -0.02 -0.40 7.95
C TYR A 312 0.84 0.50 7.05
N LEU A 313 1.23 0.02 5.85
CA LEU A 313 2.20 0.69 5.00
C LEU A 313 1.61 1.77 4.11
N ILE A 314 0.43 1.54 3.52
CA ILE A 314 -0.24 2.55 2.69
C ILE A 314 -1.01 3.50 3.60
N GLY A 315 -1.71 2.98 4.62
CA GLY A 315 -2.42 3.81 5.58
C GLY A 315 -1.49 4.75 6.38
N GLY A 316 -0.24 4.35 6.66
CA GLY A 316 0.79 5.24 7.22
C GLY A 316 1.61 6.03 6.19
N GLY A 317 1.21 6.04 4.92
CA GLY A 317 1.90 6.77 3.85
C GLY A 317 3.35 6.33 3.58
N MET A 318 3.76 5.14 4.02
CA MET A 318 5.13 4.63 3.91
C MET A 318 5.45 4.06 2.53
N HIS A 319 4.47 3.42 1.88
CA HIS A 319 4.62 2.79 0.57
C HIS A 319 3.38 2.97 -0.31
N SER A 320 3.55 2.83 -1.62
CA SER A 320 2.44 2.75 -2.54
C SER A 320 1.87 1.33 -2.66
N TYR A 321 0.71 1.22 -3.30
CA TYR A 321 0.04 -0.05 -3.51
C TYR A 321 0.87 -1.06 -4.29
N HIS A 322 1.46 -0.64 -5.42
CA HIS A 322 2.26 -1.55 -6.22
C HIS A 322 3.54 -2.01 -5.50
N GLU A 323 4.13 -1.16 -4.65
CA GLU A 323 5.32 -1.50 -3.85
C GLU A 323 5.05 -2.65 -2.88
N VAL A 324 3.83 -2.75 -2.36
CA VAL A 324 3.39 -3.85 -1.50
C VAL A 324 3.03 -5.07 -2.35
N LEU A 325 2.17 -4.90 -3.34
CA LEU A 325 1.60 -6.05 -4.07
C LEU A 325 2.60 -6.74 -5.01
N SER A 326 3.61 -6.03 -5.53
CA SER A 326 4.70 -6.66 -6.29
C SER A 326 5.48 -7.68 -5.46
N ILE A 327 5.57 -7.47 -4.14
CA ILE A 327 6.20 -8.42 -3.20
C ILE A 327 5.23 -9.53 -2.80
N ALA A 328 3.97 -9.19 -2.50
CA ALA A 328 2.96 -10.20 -2.20
C ALA A 328 2.76 -11.21 -3.35
N LYS A 329 2.93 -10.77 -4.60
CA LYS A 329 2.94 -11.65 -5.78
C LYS A 329 4.00 -12.75 -5.69
N LYS A 330 5.18 -12.45 -5.15
CA LYS A 330 6.29 -13.41 -5.01
C LYS A 330 5.98 -14.56 -4.04
N VAL A 331 4.98 -14.42 -3.18
CA VAL A 331 4.52 -15.48 -2.24
C VAL A 331 3.23 -16.15 -2.70
N GLY A 332 2.84 -16.00 -3.97
CA GLY A 332 1.70 -16.69 -4.57
C GLY A 332 0.37 -15.93 -4.50
N LEU A 333 0.37 -14.65 -4.09
CA LEU A 333 -0.83 -13.82 -4.22
C LEU A 333 -1.08 -13.49 -5.70
N TYR A 334 -2.26 -13.82 -6.22
CA TYR A 334 -2.60 -13.52 -7.60
C TYR A 334 -2.79 -12.01 -7.82
N TYR A 335 -1.74 -11.36 -8.30
CA TYR A 335 -1.71 -9.92 -8.55
C TYR A 335 -1.16 -9.61 -9.95
N SER A 336 -1.99 -8.91 -10.72
CA SER A 336 -1.57 -8.17 -11.92
C SER A 336 -1.36 -6.70 -11.56
N PRO A 337 -0.39 -5.99 -12.17
CA PRO A 337 -0.09 -4.59 -11.82
C PRO A 337 -1.34 -3.70 -11.77
N GLY A 338 -1.58 -3.06 -10.62
CA GLY A 338 -2.73 -2.18 -10.38
C GLY A 338 -4.06 -2.87 -10.08
N SER A 339 -4.16 -4.19 -10.20
CA SER A 339 -5.42 -4.92 -10.03
C SER A 339 -5.81 -5.16 -8.56
N PHE A 340 -7.10 -5.40 -8.31
CA PHE A 340 -7.68 -5.64 -6.98
C PHE A 340 -8.33 -7.03 -6.83
N HIS A 341 -8.10 -7.95 -7.77
CA HIS A 341 -8.73 -9.29 -7.76
C HIS A 341 -8.36 -10.10 -6.51
N TRP A 342 -7.18 -9.87 -5.94
CA TRP A 342 -6.64 -10.58 -4.79
C TRP A 342 -7.38 -10.30 -3.48
N LEU A 343 -8.17 -9.22 -3.36
CA LEU A 343 -8.80 -8.80 -2.10
C LEU A 343 -9.50 -9.97 -1.37
N PRO A 344 -9.38 -10.05 -0.03
CA PRO A 344 -9.97 -11.12 0.76
C PRO A 344 -11.48 -11.19 0.59
N LEU A 345 -12.03 -12.40 0.60
CA LEU A 345 -13.47 -12.61 0.52
C LEU A 345 -14.20 -11.93 1.69
N SER A 346 -13.62 -11.98 2.89
CA SER A 346 -14.17 -11.32 4.07
C SER A 346 -14.28 -9.79 3.92
N PHE A 347 -13.45 -9.15 3.07
CA PHE A 347 -13.62 -7.74 2.71
C PHE A 347 -14.70 -7.56 1.64
N LYS A 348 -14.70 -8.42 0.60
CA LYS A 348 -15.62 -8.32 -0.53
C LYS A 348 -17.08 -8.52 -0.15
N LEU A 349 -17.35 -9.28 0.91
CA LEU A 349 -18.70 -9.51 1.44
C LEU A 349 -19.26 -8.31 2.24
N ASN A 350 -18.49 -7.24 2.39
CA ASN A 350 -18.93 -6.05 3.10
C ASN A 350 -19.73 -5.10 2.18
N ASN A 351 -20.80 -4.51 2.69
CA ASN A 351 -21.60 -3.51 1.96
C ASN A 351 -20.78 -2.28 1.52
N GLU A 352 -19.80 -1.86 2.31
CA GLU A 352 -18.94 -0.71 1.97
C GLU A 352 -17.97 -1.02 0.82
N TYR A 353 -17.64 -2.30 0.59
CA TYR A 353 -16.84 -2.70 -0.58
C TYR A 353 -17.58 -2.37 -1.89
N GLY A 354 -18.90 -2.60 -1.94
CA GLY A 354 -19.72 -2.29 -3.11
C GLY A 354 -19.64 -0.80 -3.47
N LYS A 355 -19.86 0.08 -2.48
CA LYS A 355 -19.80 1.54 -2.65
C LYS A 355 -18.41 2.01 -3.07
N TRP A 356 -17.37 1.53 -2.40
CA TRP A 356 -15.99 1.87 -2.73
C TRP A 356 -15.63 1.46 -4.17
N LYS A 357 -16.03 0.24 -4.55
CA LYS A 357 -15.77 -0.29 -5.89
C LYS A 357 -16.55 0.46 -6.98
N GLU A 358 -17.77 0.90 -6.71
CA GLU A 358 -18.52 1.78 -7.62
C GLU A 358 -17.87 3.16 -7.74
N LYS A 359 -17.51 3.78 -6.61
CA LYS A 359 -16.85 5.08 -6.57
C LYS A 359 -15.54 5.11 -7.36
N TYR A 360 -14.76 4.03 -7.29
CA TYR A 360 -13.49 3.88 -7.97
C TYR A 360 -13.56 2.87 -9.13
N TYR A 361 -14.67 2.82 -9.85
CA TYR A 361 -14.84 1.92 -10.99
C TYR A 361 -13.72 2.05 -12.04
N ASP A 362 -13.27 3.28 -12.30
CA ASP A 362 -12.15 3.63 -13.17
C ASP A 362 -10.84 2.95 -12.76
N ILE A 363 -10.63 2.70 -11.47
CA ILE A 363 -9.41 2.09 -10.94
C ILE A 363 -9.60 0.59 -10.65
N VAL A 364 -10.71 0.21 -10.04
CA VAL A 364 -10.93 -1.14 -9.50
C VAL A 364 -11.39 -2.13 -10.57
N LYS A 365 -12.17 -1.67 -11.54
CA LYS A 365 -12.77 -2.52 -12.59
C LYS A 365 -12.10 -2.32 -13.93
N MET A 366 -11.94 -1.08 -14.35
CA MET A 366 -11.23 -0.76 -15.59
C MET A 366 -9.73 -1.05 -15.41
N GLY A 367 -9.11 -0.54 -14.35
CA GLY A 367 -7.70 -0.79 -14.06
C GLY A 367 -6.81 0.34 -14.55
N THR A 368 -5.52 0.04 -14.75
CA THR A 368 -4.48 1.09 -14.71
C THR A 368 -3.95 1.51 -16.09
N THR A 369 -4.57 1.07 -17.18
CA THR A 369 -4.16 1.43 -18.55
C THR A 369 -5.11 2.41 -19.25
N HIS A 370 -6.25 2.76 -18.64
CA HIS A 370 -7.32 3.49 -19.33
C HIS A 370 -7.02 4.96 -19.62
N TRP A 371 -6.13 5.58 -18.85
CA TRP A 371 -5.65 6.95 -19.13
C TRP A 371 -5.00 7.08 -20.52
N ARG A 372 -4.47 5.98 -21.09
CA ARG A 372 -3.83 5.98 -22.41
C ARG A 372 -4.78 6.36 -23.53
N PHE A 373 -6.07 6.04 -23.40
CA PHE A 373 -7.08 6.39 -24.41
C PHE A 373 -7.19 7.91 -24.62
N ASN A 374 -6.87 8.71 -23.61
CA ASN A 374 -6.97 10.17 -23.67
C ASN A 374 -5.66 10.86 -24.08
N GLN A 375 -4.52 10.17 -24.02
CA GLN A 375 -3.25 10.76 -24.47
C GLN A 375 -3.06 10.71 -25.99
N GLY A 376 -3.89 9.94 -26.72
CA GLY A 376 -3.78 9.82 -28.17
C GLY A 376 -2.47 9.18 -28.67
N VAL A 377 -1.60 8.75 -27.74
CA VAL A 377 -0.32 8.11 -28.04
C VAL A 377 -0.48 6.60 -27.84
N PRO A 378 -0.36 5.79 -28.91
CA PRO A 378 -0.34 4.34 -28.78
C PRO A 378 0.77 3.90 -27.81
N PRO A 379 0.65 2.73 -27.16
CA PRO A 379 1.76 2.13 -26.41
C PRO A 379 3.09 2.22 -27.16
N SER A 380 4.22 2.34 -26.46
CA SER A 380 5.54 2.56 -27.09
C SER A 380 5.87 1.56 -28.21
N HIS A 381 5.47 0.29 -28.06
CA HIS A 381 5.65 -0.75 -29.08
C HIS A 381 4.75 -0.58 -30.34
N LEU A 382 3.73 0.27 -30.26
CA LEU A 382 2.79 0.65 -31.33
C LEU A 382 3.00 2.09 -31.83
N ASN A 383 3.80 2.90 -31.14
CA ASN A 383 4.09 4.27 -31.54
C ASN A 383 5.26 4.32 -32.53
N LYS A 384 4.94 4.43 -33.82
CA LYS A 384 5.92 4.51 -34.92
C LYS A 384 6.85 5.74 -34.83
N ASN A 385 6.45 6.80 -34.13
CA ASN A 385 7.25 8.02 -33.96
C ASN A 385 8.32 7.91 -32.86
N LEU A 386 8.32 6.82 -32.08
CA LEU A 386 9.37 6.48 -31.11
C LEU A 386 10.38 5.48 -31.66
N ARG A 387 10.23 5.07 -32.93
CA ARG A 387 11.26 4.34 -33.70
C ARG A 387 12.08 5.35 -34.49
N SER A 388 12.95 6.07 -33.80
CA SER A 388 14.03 6.85 -34.41
C SER A 388 15.35 6.42 -33.79
#